data_AF-A0A0K0X5G3-F1
#
_entry.id   AF-A0A0K0X5G3-F1
#
_cell.length_a   1.000
_cell.length_b   1.000
_cell.length_c   1.000
_cell.angle_alpha   90.00
_cell.angle_beta   90.00
_cell.angle_gamma   90.00
#
_symmetry.space_group_name_H-M   'P 1'
#
loop_
_entity.id
_entity.type
_entity.pdbx_description
1 polymer ?
#
loop_
_entity_poly.entity_id
_entity_poly.type
_entity_poly.pdbx_seq_one_letter_code
_entity_poly.pdbx_strand_id
1 'polypeptide(L)'
;MTILGDWDVKIRTPVGSLQIVYRFYVDDGVLLGEAAGTSETVPCTDIAVIESADGHRVRWRQAVTKPMKLNLDFDVLVQGDQLDGHSRAGRLPRSRVTGTRRR
;
A
#
# COMPACT_ATOMS: atom_id res chain seq x y z
N MET A 1 9.79 9.29 9.77
CA MET A 1 9.19 9.85 8.53
C MET A 1 7.94 9.06 8.23
N THR A 2 6.80 9.74 8.09
CA THR A 2 5.49 9.12 7.83
C THR A 2 5.37 8.57 6.40
N ILE A 3 4.23 7.95 6.07
CA ILE A 3 3.95 7.36 4.76
C ILE A 3 3.69 8.39 3.64
N LEU A 4 3.48 9.66 3.98
CA LEU A 4 3.21 10.75 3.01
C LEU A 4 4.22 10.83 1.88
N GLY A 5 3.76 11.01 0.66
CA GLY A 5 4.56 11.10 -0.56
C GLY A 5 4.21 10.02 -1.58
N ASP A 6 4.97 10.01 -2.66
CA ASP A 6 4.81 9.04 -3.73
C ASP A 6 5.76 7.85 -3.57
N TRP A 7 5.29 6.65 -3.92
CA TRP A 7 6.00 5.40 -3.73
C TRP A 7 5.89 4.50 -4.94
N ASP A 8 7.04 3.96 -5.36
CA ASP A 8 7.10 2.84 -6.30
C ASP A 8 7.00 1.54 -5.50
N VAL A 9 5.87 0.85 -5.63
CA VAL A 9 5.55 -0.37 -4.87
C VAL A 9 5.46 -1.57 -5.80
N LYS A 10 6.19 -2.62 -5.43
CA LYS A 10 6.13 -3.94 -6.05
C LYS A 10 5.36 -4.91 -5.16
N ILE A 11 4.34 -5.56 -5.73
CA ILE A 11 3.56 -6.60 -5.06
C ILE A 11 3.83 -7.94 -5.75
N ARG A 12 4.36 -8.92 -5.02
CA ARG A 12 4.59 -10.28 -5.55
C ARG A 12 3.33 -11.11 -5.36
N THR A 13 2.66 -11.42 -6.47
CA THR A 13 1.51 -12.32 -6.51
C THR A 13 1.91 -13.68 -7.11
N PRO A 14 1.12 -14.75 -6.94
CA PRO A 14 1.43 -16.05 -7.51
C PRO A 14 1.59 -16.08 -9.04
N VAL A 15 0.93 -15.15 -9.74
CA VAL A 15 0.91 -15.09 -11.21
C VAL A 15 1.91 -14.09 -11.79
N GLY A 16 2.62 -13.35 -10.93
CA GLY A 16 3.57 -12.33 -11.38
C GLY A 16 3.75 -11.19 -10.37
N SER A 17 4.64 -10.26 -10.70
CA SER A 17 4.84 -9.04 -9.91
C SER A 17 4.03 -7.89 -10.51
N LEU A 18 3.32 -7.16 -9.65
CA LEU A 18 2.63 -5.93 -10.00
C LEU A 18 3.51 -4.74 -9.60
N GLN A 19 3.55 -3.71 -10.44
CA GLN A 19 4.16 -2.41 -10.14
C GLN A 19 3.04 -1.39 -9.98
N ILE A 20 2.99 -0.75 -8.82
CA ILE A 20 1.91 0.14 -8.41
C ILE A 20 2.54 1.41 -7.87
N VAL A 21 2.02 2.56 -8.29
CA VAL A 21 2.42 3.85 -7.74
C VAL A 21 1.43 4.24 -6.67
N TYR A 22 1.89 4.34 -5.44
CA TYR A 22 1.08 4.87 -4.35
C TYR A 22 1.36 6.35 -4.16
N ARG A 23 0.32 7.12 -3.87
CA ARG A 23 0.40 8.51 -3.43
C ARG A 23 -0.35 8.66 -2.13
N PHE A 24 0.34 9.09 -1.10
CA PHE A 24 -0.25 9.39 0.21
C PHE A 24 -0.09 10.88 0.53
N TYR A 25 -1.17 11.54 0.92
CA TYR A 25 -1.19 12.98 1.16
C TYR A 25 -2.15 13.33 2.30
N VAL A 26 -1.99 14.52 2.86
CA VAL A 26 -2.94 15.08 3.82
C VAL A 26 -3.82 16.09 3.10
N ASP A 27 -5.12 15.95 3.26
CA ASP A 27 -6.12 16.92 2.82
C ASP A 27 -7.01 17.26 4.01
N ASP A 28 -7.12 18.54 4.37
CA ASP A 28 -7.86 19.02 5.55
C ASP A 28 -7.56 18.25 6.86
N GLY A 29 -6.30 17.87 7.07
CA GLY A 29 -5.86 17.13 8.25
C GLY A 29 -6.15 15.62 8.22
N VAL A 30 -6.76 15.12 7.13
CA VAL A 30 -7.06 13.70 6.92
C VAL A 30 -6.00 13.08 6.02
N LEU A 31 -5.43 11.95 6.45
CA LEU A 31 -4.53 11.15 5.63
C LEU A 31 -5.35 10.40 4.55
N LEU A 32 -5.06 10.70 3.30
CA LEU A 32 -5.62 10.06 2.12
C LEU A 32 -4.54 9.29 1.37
N GLY A 33 -4.96 8.34 0.56
CA GLY A 33 -4.07 7.59 -0.31
C GLY A 33 -4.77 7.05 -1.54
N GLU A 34 -4.02 6.92 -2.62
CA GLU A 34 -4.47 6.31 -3.86
C GLU A 34 -3.35 5.45 -4.45
N ALA A 35 -3.73 4.41 -5.19
CA ALA A 35 -2.80 3.52 -5.85
C ALA A 35 -3.12 3.43 -7.33
N ALA A 36 -2.21 3.89 -8.16
CA ALA A 36 -2.29 3.80 -9.61
C ALA A 36 -1.57 2.53 -10.08
N GLY A 37 -2.34 1.56 -10.53
CA GLY A 37 -1.84 0.40 -11.27
C GLY A 37 -2.02 0.59 -12.78
N THR A 38 -1.61 -0.40 -13.57
CA THR A 38 -1.74 -0.37 -15.04
C THR A 38 -3.20 -0.32 -15.51
N SER A 39 -4.13 -0.87 -14.74
CA SER A 39 -5.52 -1.12 -15.16
C SER A 39 -6.57 -0.21 -14.50
N GLU A 40 -6.25 0.32 -13.31
CA GLU A 40 -7.14 1.15 -12.50
C GLU A 40 -6.35 1.93 -11.45
N THR A 41 -6.93 3.05 -11.01
CA THR A 41 -6.52 3.78 -9.81
C THR A 41 -7.54 3.49 -8.71
N VAL A 42 -7.05 3.07 -7.54
CA VAL A 42 -7.90 2.61 -6.43
C VAL A 42 -7.59 3.43 -5.19
N PRO A 43 -8.60 4.00 -4.50
CA PRO A 43 -8.37 4.69 -3.24
C PRO A 43 -7.92 3.72 -2.15
N CYS A 44 -7.09 4.22 -1.23
CA CYS A 44 -6.76 3.57 0.02
C CYS A 44 -7.77 4.00 1.08
N THR A 45 -8.44 3.05 1.72
CA THR A 45 -9.40 3.33 2.79
C THR A 45 -8.89 2.81 4.13
N ASP A 46 -9.46 3.34 5.22
CA ASP A 46 -9.16 2.90 6.59
C ASP A 46 -7.67 2.94 6.93
N ILE A 47 -7.01 4.01 6.50
CA ILE A 47 -5.58 4.18 6.70
C ILE A 47 -5.32 4.39 8.20
N ALA A 48 -4.59 3.46 8.80
CA ALA A 48 -4.18 3.51 10.19
C ALA A 48 -2.66 3.52 10.28
N VAL A 49 -2.11 4.50 10.99
CA VAL A 49 -0.67 4.65 11.23
C VAL A 49 -0.41 4.43 12.72
N ILE A 50 0.48 3.50 13.03
CA ILE A 50 0.91 3.18 14.39
C ILE A 50 2.43 3.40 14.44
N GLU A 51 2.89 4.28 15.32
CA GLU A 51 4.31 4.44 15.57
C GLU A 51 4.89 3.17 16.22
N SER A 52 6.07 2.76 15.76
CA SER A 52 6.83 1.66 16.34
C SER A 52 8.29 2.09 16.57
N ALA A 53 9.01 1.34 17.40
CA ALA A 53 10.44 1.60 17.64
C ALA A 53 11.28 1.58 16.35
N ASP A 54 10.83 0.82 15.35
CA ASP A 54 11.55 0.59 14.09
C ASP A 54 11.06 1.51 12.95
N GLY A 55 10.02 2.32 13.14
CA GLY A 55 9.43 3.17 12.10
C GLY A 55 7.94 3.40 12.27
N HIS A 56 7.18 3.34 11.17
CA HIS A 56 5.72 3.46 11.22
C HIS A 56 5.08 2.21 10.62
N ARG A 57 4.27 1.51 11.40
CA ARG A 57 3.43 0.44 10.87
C ARG A 57 2.16 1.05 10.30
N VAL A 58 1.91 0.82 9.02
CA VAL A 58 0.77 1.39 8.30
C VAL A 58 -0.11 0.27 7.75
N ARG A 59 -1.41 0.42 7.95
CA ARG A 59 -2.43 -0.50 7.44
C ARG A 59 -3.45 0.29 6.65
N TRP A 60 -3.95 -0.31 5.58
CA TRP A 60 -5.05 0.24 4.79
C TRP A 60 -5.76 -0.87 4.02
N ARG A 61 -6.89 -0.53 3.42
CA ARG A 61 -7.67 -1.42 2.56
C ARG A 61 -7.81 -0.86 1.15
N GLN A 62 -7.98 -1.76 0.18
CA GLN A 62 -8.29 -1.42 -1.21
C GLN A 62 -9.31 -2.39 -1.78
N ALA A 63 -10.28 -1.86 -2.53
CA ALA A 63 -11.22 -2.65 -3.31
C ALA A 63 -10.84 -2.54 -4.79
N VAL A 64 -10.09 -3.52 -5.28
CA VAL A 64 -9.71 -3.60 -6.70
C VAL A 64 -10.81 -4.29 -7.49
N THR A 65 -11.00 -3.91 -8.75
CA THR A 65 -12.04 -4.47 -9.62
C THR A 65 -11.49 -5.23 -10.83
N LYS A 66 -10.21 -5.03 -11.17
CA LYS A 66 -9.56 -5.63 -12.34
C LYS A 66 -8.25 -6.33 -11.99
N PRO A 67 -7.94 -7.50 -12.62
CA PRO A 67 -8.79 -8.26 -13.53
C PRO A 67 -9.95 -8.99 -12.83
N MET A 68 -9.97 -9.02 -11.50
CA MET A 68 -11.03 -9.60 -10.69
C MET A 68 -11.28 -8.76 -9.43
N LYS A 69 -12.51 -8.81 -8.93
CA LYS A 69 -12.90 -8.06 -7.73
C LYS A 69 -12.28 -8.68 -6.47
N LEU A 70 -11.42 -7.94 -5.81
CA LEU A 70 -10.78 -8.36 -4.55
C LEU A 70 -10.79 -7.21 -3.55
N ASN A 71 -11.00 -7.55 -2.28
CA ASN A 71 -10.74 -6.64 -1.17
C ASN A 71 -9.38 -7.03 -0.58
N LEU A 72 -8.46 -6.08 -0.57
CA LEU A 72 -7.08 -6.26 -0.14
C LEU A 72 -6.87 -5.53 1.17
N ASP A 73 -6.33 -6.24 2.16
CA ASP A 73 -5.81 -5.66 3.41
C ASP A 73 -4.29 -5.57 3.31
N PHE A 74 -3.74 -4.40 3.60
CA PHE A 74 -2.30 -4.15 3.61
C PHE A 74 -1.80 -3.91 5.03
N ASP A 75 -0.61 -4.45 5.32
CA ASP A 75 0.11 -4.24 6.57
C ASP A 75 1.61 -4.13 6.26
N VAL A 76 2.15 -2.94 6.42
CA VAL A 76 3.53 -2.62 6.04
C VAL A 76 4.24 -1.82 7.13
N LEU A 77 5.55 -1.94 7.16
CA LEU A 77 6.44 -1.12 7.96
C LEU A 77 7.15 -0.12 7.04
N VAL A 78 7.07 1.16 7.39
CA VAL A 78 7.75 2.26 6.72
C VAL A 78 8.96 2.67 7.55
N GLN A 79 10.15 2.58 6.94
CA GLN A 79 11.43 2.94 7.54
C GLN A 79 12.17 3.88 6.59
N GLY A 80 12.11 5.18 6.88
CA GLY A 80 12.66 6.22 5.99
C GLY A 80 11.96 6.21 4.62
N ASP A 81 12.71 5.82 3.59
CA ASP A 81 12.27 5.74 2.20
C ASP A 81 11.99 4.30 1.74
N GLN A 82 11.92 3.37 2.68
CA GLN A 82 11.62 1.96 2.42
C GLN A 82 10.27 1.58 3.02
N LEU A 83 9.53 0.76 2.27
CA LEU A 83 8.27 0.15 2.66
C LEU A 83 8.40 -1.36 2.46
N ASP A 84 8.17 -2.15 3.51
CA ASP A 84 8.15 -3.62 3.41
C ASP A 84 6.98 -4.18 4.22
N GLY A 85 6.31 -5.19 3.67
CA GLY A 85 5.22 -5.86 4.34
C GLY A 85 4.46 -6.78 3.42
N HIS A 86 3.15 -6.87 3.64
CA HIS A 86 2.33 -7.85 2.95
C HIS A 86 0.93 -7.31 2.66
N SER A 87 0.32 -7.86 1.62
CA SER A 87 -1.11 -7.74 1.37
C SER A 87 -1.79 -9.10 1.44
N ARG A 88 -3.09 -9.10 1.75
CA ARG A 88 -3.92 -10.30 1.81
C ARG A 88 -5.29 -10.02 1.23
N ALA A 89 -5.82 -11.00 0.50
CA ALA A 89 -7.18 -11.01 -0.01
C ALA A 89 -7.97 -12.16 0.62
N GLY A 90 -8.67 -11.90 1.73
CA GLY A 90 -9.45 -12.93 2.44
C GLY A 90 -8.63 -14.18 2.79
N ARG A 91 -8.99 -15.34 2.24
CA ARG A 91 -8.33 -16.64 2.48
C ARG A 91 -7.11 -16.92 1.60
N LEU A 92 -6.77 -16.02 0.67
CA LEU A 92 -5.61 -16.21 -0.19
C LEU A 92 -4.29 -16.08 0.58
N PRO A 93 -3.20 -16.73 0.10
CA PRO A 93 -1.87 -16.51 0.64
C PRO A 93 -1.48 -15.04 0.66
N ARG A 94 -0.63 -14.66 1.61
CA ARG A 94 -0.10 -13.30 1.68
C ARG A 94 0.79 -13.03 0.47
N SER A 95 0.62 -11.88 -0.15
CA SER A 95 1.51 -11.36 -1.19
C SER A 95 2.52 -10.43 -0.55
N ARG A 96 3.81 -10.57 -0.91
CA ARG A 96 4.85 -9.67 -0.39
C ARG A 96 4.74 -8.31 -1.05
N VAL A 97 4.82 -7.25 -0.26
CA VAL A 97 4.78 -5.85 -0.67
C VAL A 97 6.12 -5.21 -0.31
N THR A 98 6.77 -4.59 -1.28
CA THR A 98 8.00 -3.84 -1.10
C THR A 98 7.90 -2.54 -1.86
N GLY A 99 8.40 -1.43 -1.34
CA GLY A 99 8.35 -0.15 -2.02
C GLY A 99 9.49 0.78 -1.65
N THR A 100 9.74 1.74 -2.53
CA THR A 100 10.73 2.81 -2.33
C THR A 100 10.05 4.15 -2.58
N ARG A 101 10.33 5.13 -1.72
CA ARG A 101 9.80 6.49 -1.88
C ARG A 101 10.43 7.16 -3.09
N ARG A 102 9.63 7.85 -3.89
CA ARG A 102 10.12 8.73 -4.94
C ARG A 102 10.72 9.99 -4.32
N ARG A 103 11.86 10.42 -4.85
CA ARG A 103 12.54 11.66 -4.45
C ARG A 103 12.08 12.82 -5.31
#